data_AF-A0A3M7KW18-F1
#
_entry.id   AF-A0A3M7KW18-F1
#
_cell.length_a   1.000
_cell.length_b   1.000
_cell.length_c   1.000
_cell.angle_alpha   90.00
_cell.angle_beta   90.00
_cell.angle_gamma   90.00
#
_symmetry.space_group_name_H-M   'P 1'
#
loop_
_entity.id
_entity.type
_entity.pdbx_description
1 polymer ?
#
loop_
_entity_poly.entity_id
_entity_poly.type
_entity_poly.pdbx_seq_one_letter_code
_entity_poly.pdbx_strand_id
1 'polypeptide(L)'
;DVPLKEYIRSLDDAASAAEKFIIAELDDQNLFVKVARAEFVEAKVKQFVNALHFTKPEQDRAAVYNDLKQAFLCFIKTRAEGPWRHAMAAAAPAFQALSDKIRSLIASCPAHAPLLSRLQDLERERLRMTLALYALQAPARLELFAWQQNDGSPLKAGQGCGCGSGDGHSRAAHQTQEPTEAEFRAAVRELTCGIEENTVAINDVLDEVRDIEDNDGSEDMSEARNGAPCDPSDAHTARTATQG
;
A
#
# COMPACT_ATOMS: atom_id res chain seq x y z
N ASP A 1 3.00 18.10 10.85
CA ASP A 1 2.27 18.57 9.63
C ASP A 1 0.76 18.72 9.92
N VAL A 2 -0.07 19.00 8.90
CA VAL A 2 -1.55 19.12 9.06
C VAL A 2 -2.19 17.80 9.55
N PRO A 3 -1.89 16.62 8.97
CA PRO A 3 -2.38 15.34 9.49
C PRO A 3 -2.06 15.08 10.97
N LEU A 4 -0.83 15.35 11.40
CA LEU A 4 -0.42 15.21 12.80
C LEU A 4 -1.21 16.15 13.70
N LYS A 5 -1.42 17.40 13.27
CA LYS A 5 -2.22 18.37 14.01
C LYS A 5 -3.66 17.90 14.20
N GLU A 6 -4.30 17.41 13.14
CA GLU A 6 -5.65 16.84 13.20
C GLU A 6 -5.70 15.60 14.11
N TYR A 7 -4.66 14.77 14.10
CA TYR A 7 -4.54 13.65 15.04
C TYR A 7 -4.52 14.14 16.49
N ILE A 8 -3.67 15.12 16.81
CA ILE A 8 -3.58 15.69 18.16
C ILE A 8 -4.92 16.33 18.57
N ARG A 9 -5.63 17.00 17.66
CA ARG A 9 -7.00 17.48 17.90
C ARG A 9 -7.96 16.35 18.21
N SER A 10 -7.93 15.25 17.46
CA SER A 10 -8.82 14.11 17.71
C SER A 10 -8.61 13.49 19.09
N LEU A 11 -7.37 13.48 19.59
CA LEU A 11 -7.06 13.03 20.95
C LEU A 11 -7.61 13.97 22.02
N ASP A 12 -7.55 15.27 21.76
CA ASP A 12 -8.14 16.29 22.63
C ASP A 12 -9.68 16.16 22.62
N ASP A 13 -10.31 15.98 21.46
CA ASP A 13 -11.76 15.79 21.28
C ASP A 13 -12.30 14.54 21.95
N ALA A 14 -11.51 13.46 21.96
CA ALA A 14 -11.86 12.25 22.70
C ALA A 14 -11.67 12.37 24.22
N ALA A 15 -10.94 13.39 24.71
CA ALA A 15 -10.65 13.57 26.12
C ALA A 15 -11.86 14.15 26.88
N SER A 16 -11.99 13.78 28.16
CA SER A 16 -12.99 14.40 29.03
C SER A 16 -12.69 15.89 29.22
N ALA A 17 -13.69 16.69 29.59
CA ALA A 17 -13.54 18.15 29.75
C ALA A 17 -12.40 18.57 30.71
N ALA A 18 -12.11 17.74 31.73
CA ALA A 18 -11.02 17.98 32.68
C ALA A 18 -9.63 17.65 32.09
N GLU A 19 -9.57 16.79 31.06
CA GLU A 19 -8.35 16.27 30.46
C GLU A 19 -8.00 16.92 29.13
N LYS A 20 -8.86 17.80 28.63
CA LYS A 20 -8.60 18.71 27.51
C LYS A 20 -7.27 19.43 27.70
N PHE A 21 -6.44 19.42 26.67
CA PHE A 21 -5.04 19.82 26.70
C PHE A 21 -4.62 20.80 25.61
N ILE A 22 -5.42 21.01 24.56
CA ILE A 22 -5.22 22.10 23.61
C ILE A 22 -5.66 23.43 24.25
N ILE A 23 -4.77 24.41 24.26
CA ILE A 23 -4.99 25.75 24.81
C ILE A 23 -5.38 26.72 23.69
N ALA A 24 -4.64 26.69 22.59
CA ALA A 24 -4.84 27.56 21.44
C ALA A 24 -4.33 26.91 20.15
N GLU A 25 -4.93 27.29 19.04
CA GLU A 25 -4.42 27.01 17.70
C GLU A 25 -3.72 28.25 17.18
N LEU A 26 -2.46 28.12 16.78
CA LEU A 26 -1.64 29.27 16.36
C LEU A 26 -1.78 29.52 14.86
N ASP A 27 -1.70 28.46 14.07
CA ASP A 27 -1.86 28.44 12.61
C ASP A 27 -2.22 27.03 12.16
N ASP A 28 -2.19 26.73 10.86
CA ASP A 28 -2.56 25.43 10.29
C ASP A 28 -1.67 24.25 10.72
N GLN A 29 -0.48 24.51 11.27
CA GLN A 29 0.51 23.48 11.63
C GLN A 29 0.87 23.48 13.12
N ASN A 30 0.59 24.56 13.85
CA ASN A 30 1.06 24.76 15.21
C ASN A 30 -0.09 24.76 16.24
N LEU A 31 0.12 24.04 17.34
CA LEU A 31 -0.78 23.96 18.50
C LEU A 31 -0.05 24.40 19.77
N PHE A 32 -0.76 25.11 20.65
CA PHE A 32 -0.30 25.38 22.00
C PHE A 32 -0.99 24.40 22.97
N VAL A 33 -0.22 23.55 23.64
CA VAL A 33 -0.73 22.49 24.54
C VAL A 33 -0.31 22.69 25.99
N LYS A 34 -1.10 22.17 26.93
CA LYS A 34 -0.77 22.18 28.36
C LYS A 34 0.48 21.35 28.63
N VAL A 35 1.48 21.94 29.29
CA VAL A 35 2.74 21.28 29.67
C VAL A 35 2.53 19.97 30.42
N ALA A 36 1.54 19.90 31.32
CA ALA A 36 1.20 18.69 32.06
C ALA A 36 0.75 17.49 31.19
N ARG A 37 0.50 17.72 29.89
CA ARG A 37 0.07 16.72 28.91
C ARG A 37 1.08 16.56 27.77
N ALA A 38 2.21 17.26 27.81
CA ALA A 38 3.25 17.18 26.79
C ALA A 38 3.77 15.74 26.62
N GLU A 39 4.12 15.05 27.71
CA GLU A 39 4.58 13.65 27.66
C GLU A 39 3.54 12.69 27.07
N PHE A 40 2.25 12.92 27.37
CA PHE A 40 1.16 12.13 26.78
C PHE A 40 1.06 12.37 25.27
N VAL A 41 1.12 13.63 24.85
CA VAL A 41 1.08 14.00 23.43
C VAL A 41 2.29 13.44 22.71
N GLU A 42 3.51 13.61 23.24
CA GLU A 42 4.74 13.03 22.67
C GLU A 42 4.67 11.51 22.52
N ALA A 43 4.18 10.79 23.54
CA ALA A 43 4.00 9.35 23.46
C ALA A 43 3.00 8.95 22.37
N LYS A 44 1.94 9.74 22.17
CA LYS A 44 0.93 9.50 21.14
C LYS A 44 1.41 9.85 19.75
N VAL A 45 2.13 10.95 19.59
CA VAL A 45 2.82 11.33 18.34
C VAL A 45 3.82 10.24 17.97
N LYS A 46 4.62 9.76 18.91
CA LYS A 46 5.54 8.64 18.66
C LYS A 46 4.82 7.35 18.28
N GLN A 47 3.66 7.05 18.88
CA GLN A 47 2.82 5.93 18.45
C GLN A 47 2.27 6.13 17.04
N PHE A 48 1.86 7.35 16.70
CA PHE A 48 1.33 7.73 15.40
C PHE A 48 2.39 7.59 14.30
N VAL A 49 3.57 8.15 14.50
CA VAL A 49 4.71 8.05 13.58
C VAL A 49 5.18 6.60 13.45
N ASN A 50 5.39 5.88 14.56
CA ASN A 50 5.85 4.48 14.50
C ASN A 50 4.82 3.51 13.92
N ALA A 51 3.52 3.82 14.02
CA ALA A 51 2.48 3.01 13.41
C ALA A 51 2.51 3.10 11.88
N LEU A 52 3.06 4.18 11.32
CA LEU A 52 3.12 4.39 9.88
C LEU A 52 4.21 3.59 9.18
N HIS A 53 5.14 2.92 9.88
CA HIS A 53 6.21 2.14 9.23
C HIS A 53 5.71 1.12 8.20
N PHE A 54 5.74 1.51 6.93
CA PHE A 54 5.13 0.78 5.81
C PHE A 54 6.07 -0.18 5.06
N THR A 55 7.35 -0.27 5.48
CA THR A 55 8.38 -1.05 4.77
C THR A 55 8.05 -2.53 4.67
N LYS A 56 7.44 -3.11 5.71
CA LYS A 56 7.13 -4.55 5.73
C LYS A 56 5.91 -4.91 4.88
N PRO A 57 4.76 -4.22 4.97
CA PRO A 57 3.65 -4.38 4.02
C PRO A 57 4.07 -4.22 2.56
N GLU A 58 4.97 -3.27 2.26
CA GLU A 58 5.48 -3.05 0.90
C GLU A 58 6.30 -4.25 0.37
N GLN A 59 7.20 -4.78 1.19
CA GLN A 59 8.01 -5.96 0.86
C GLN A 59 7.14 -7.21 0.69
N ASP A 60 6.22 -7.44 1.63
CA ASP A 60 5.27 -8.55 1.60
C ASP A 60 4.46 -8.52 0.28
N ARG A 61 4.01 -7.34 -0.14
CA ARG A 61 3.30 -7.13 -1.42
C ARG A 61 4.20 -7.46 -2.62
N ALA A 62 5.40 -6.88 -2.67
CA ALA A 62 6.31 -7.07 -3.81
C ALA A 62 6.64 -8.55 -4.02
N ALA A 63 6.79 -9.30 -2.92
CA ALA A 63 6.98 -10.74 -2.94
C ALA A 63 5.82 -11.48 -3.64
N VAL A 64 4.56 -11.17 -3.31
CA VAL A 64 3.39 -11.81 -3.92
C VAL A 64 3.34 -11.60 -5.44
N TYR A 65 3.57 -10.36 -5.91
CA TYR A 65 3.60 -10.08 -7.34
C TYR A 65 4.75 -10.78 -8.05
N ASN A 66 5.92 -10.88 -7.41
CA ASN A 66 7.05 -11.61 -7.95
C ASN A 66 6.75 -13.11 -8.03
N ASP A 67 6.16 -13.71 -6.98
CA ASP A 67 5.80 -15.12 -6.95
C ASP A 67 4.77 -15.45 -8.03
N LEU A 68 3.75 -14.62 -8.21
CA LEU A 68 2.78 -14.75 -9.31
C LEU A 68 3.47 -14.70 -10.68
N LYS A 69 4.38 -13.74 -10.88
CA LYS A 69 5.13 -13.60 -12.13
C LYS A 69 5.99 -14.83 -12.41
N GLN A 70 6.77 -15.30 -11.43
CA GLN A 70 7.63 -16.46 -11.59
C GLN A 70 6.82 -17.73 -11.85
N ALA A 71 5.71 -17.93 -11.12
CA ALA A 71 4.83 -19.08 -11.31
C ALA A 71 4.18 -19.06 -12.69
N PHE A 72 3.74 -17.89 -13.18
CA PHE A 72 3.19 -17.74 -14.53
C PHE A 72 4.24 -18.06 -15.61
N LEU A 73 5.44 -17.49 -15.52
CA LEU A 73 6.52 -17.76 -16.47
C LEU A 73 6.92 -19.25 -16.47
N CYS A 74 6.98 -19.88 -15.30
CA CYS A 74 7.22 -21.30 -15.17
C CYS A 74 6.12 -22.12 -15.84
N PHE A 75 4.85 -21.76 -15.65
CA PHE A 75 3.72 -22.40 -16.31
C PHE A 75 3.80 -22.29 -17.84
N ILE A 76 4.07 -21.10 -18.38
CA ILE A 76 4.22 -20.92 -19.83
C ILE A 76 5.34 -21.83 -20.39
N LYS A 77 6.47 -21.94 -19.66
CA LYS A 77 7.62 -22.73 -20.09
C LYS A 77 7.40 -24.24 -19.98
N THR A 78 6.82 -24.69 -18.88
CA THR A 78 6.76 -26.12 -18.51
C THR A 78 5.41 -26.76 -18.78
N ARG A 79 4.36 -25.95 -19.01
CA ARG A 79 2.95 -26.36 -19.07
C ARG A 79 2.44 -27.01 -17.78
N ALA A 80 3.22 -26.97 -16.69
CA ALA A 80 2.81 -27.48 -15.39
C ALA A 80 1.91 -26.47 -14.67
N GLU A 81 0.61 -26.79 -14.58
CA GLU A 81 -0.37 -25.91 -13.95
C GLU A 81 -0.28 -25.87 -12.42
N GLY A 82 0.27 -26.91 -11.78
CA GLY A 82 0.30 -27.04 -10.32
C GLY A 82 0.88 -25.83 -9.59
N PRO A 83 2.14 -25.43 -9.87
CA PRO A 83 2.76 -24.26 -9.26
C PRO A 83 1.99 -22.95 -9.53
N TRP A 84 1.47 -22.78 -10.75
CA TRP A 84 0.68 -21.61 -11.12
C TRP A 84 -0.64 -21.51 -10.34
N ARG A 85 -1.40 -22.61 -10.28
CA ARG A 85 -2.64 -22.68 -9.48
C ARG A 85 -2.37 -22.45 -8.00
N HIS A 86 -1.25 -22.97 -7.47
CA HIS A 86 -0.85 -22.75 -6.09
C HIS A 86 -0.56 -21.26 -5.82
N ALA A 87 0.22 -20.60 -6.66
CA ALA A 87 0.52 -19.16 -6.52
C ALA A 87 -0.75 -18.30 -6.61
N MET A 88 -1.66 -18.61 -7.55
CA MET A 88 -2.96 -17.96 -7.67
C MET A 88 -3.83 -18.13 -6.40
N ALA A 89 -3.87 -19.34 -5.84
CA ALA A 89 -4.59 -19.61 -4.60
C ALA A 89 -3.96 -18.92 -3.38
N ALA A 90 -2.64 -18.74 -3.37
CA ALA A 90 -1.89 -18.08 -2.30
C ALA A 90 -1.99 -16.54 -2.34
N ALA A 91 -2.25 -15.94 -3.52
CA ALA A 91 -2.35 -14.50 -3.65
C ALA A 91 -3.52 -13.91 -2.84
N ALA A 92 -4.72 -14.51 -2.92
CA ALA A 92 -5.89 -14.02 -2.20
C ALA A 92 -5.69 -13.90 -0.67
N PRO A 93 -5.23 -14.93 0.06
CA PRO A 93 -4.99 -14.81 1.50
C PRO A 93 -3.84 -13.85 1.84
N ALA A 94 -2.82 -13.72 0.98
CA ALA A 94 -1.73 -12.77 1.20
C ALA A 94 -2.22 -11.30 1.12
N PHE A 95 -3.02 -10.97 0.10
CA PHE A 95 -3.63 -9.64 -0.01
C PHE A 95 -4.68 -9.37 1.06
N GLN A 96 -5.39 -10.39 1.51
CA GLN A 96 -6.30 -10.29 2.64
C GLN A 96 -5.53 -9.91 3.92
N ALA A 97 -4.41 -10.58 4.21
CA ALA A 97 -3.57 -10.25 5.36
C ALA A 97 -3.00 -8.83 5.29
N LEU A 98 -2.58 -8.37 4.10
CA LEU A 98 -2.16 -6.99 3.88
C LEU A 98 -3.31 -5.99 4.12
N SER A 99 -4.50 -6.31 3.62
CA SER A 99 -5.70 -5.51 3.83
C SER A 99 -6.09 -5.42 5.31
N ASP A 100 -5.96 -6.49 6.07
CA ASP A 100 -6.21 -6.52 7.52
C ASP A 100 -5.21 -5.63 8.28
N LYS A 101 -3.94 -5.64 7.88
CA LYS A 101 -2.92 -4.73 8.43
C LYS A 101 -3.28 -3.28 8.15
N ILE A 102 -3.61 -2.93 6.89
CA ILE A 102 -4.00 -1.56 6.51
C ILE A 102 -5.24 -1.12 7.29
N ARG A 103 -6.28 -1.97 7.41
CA ARG A 103 -7.46 -1.67 8.24
C ARG A 103 -7.11 -1.40 9.70
N SER A 104 -6.20 -2.19 10.26
CA SER A 104 -5.73 -1.98 11.64
C SER A 104 -5.00 -0.64 11.79
N LEU A 105 -4.21 -0.24 10.78
CA LEU A 105 -3.54 1.06 10.73
C LEU A 105 -4.52 2.23 10.61
N ILE A 106 -5.55 2.08 9.76
CA ILE A 106 -6.64 3.05 9.64
C ILE A 106 -7.33 3.24 11.00
N ALA A 107 -7.58 2.14 11.72
CA ALA A 107 -8.21 2.20 13.03
C ALA A 107 -7.32 2.86 14.09
N SER A 108 -5.99 2.67 14.03
CA SER A 108 -5.06 3.30 14.96
C SER A 108 -4.73 4.76 14.62
N CYS A 109 -4.84 5.15 13.35
CA CYS A 109 -4.49 6.47 12.85
C CYS A 109 -5.53 7.01 11.84
N PRO A 110 -6.73 7.41 12.31
CA PRO A 110 -7.82 7.85 11.44
C PRO A 110 -7.47 9.05 10.54
N ALA A 111 -6.51 9.89 10.95
CA ALA A 111 -6.04 11.03 10.16
C ALA A 111 -5.44 10.60 8.80
N HIS A 112 -4.85 9.41 8.71
CA HIS A 112 -4.32 8.85 7.46
C HIS A 112 -5.30 7.93 6.74
N ALA A 113 -6.53 7.78 7.25
CA ALA A 113 -7.52 6.88 6.66
C ALA A 113 -7.73 7.10 5.15
N PRO A 114 -7.85 8.34 4.63
CA PRO A 114 -8.03 8.55 3.19
C PRO A 114 -6.84 8.04 2.36
N LEU A 115 -5.60 8.29 2.81
CA LEU A 115 -4.38 7.86 2.14
C LEU A 115 -4.25 6.32 2.13
N LEU A 116 -4.49 5.71 3.29
CA LEU A 116 -4.42 4.26 3.47
C LEU A 116 -5.55 3.51 2.72
N SER A 117 -6.76 4.08 2.67
CA SER A 117 -7.85 3.55 1.86
C SER A 117 -7.54 3.65 0.37
N ARG A 118 -6.95 4.77 -0.09
CA ARG A 118 -6.50 4.92 -1.48
C ARG A 118 -5.45 3.86 -1.85
N LEU A 119 -4.46 3.62 -0.97
CA LEU A 119 -3.49 2.54 -1.17
C LEU A 119 -4.19 1.18 -1.33
N GLN A 120 -5.14 0.87 -0.46
CA GLN A 120 -5.88 -0.40 -0.50
C GLN A 120 -6.67 -0.59 -1.80
N ASP A 121 -7.29 0.48 -2.31
CA ASP A 121 -8.08 0.42 -3.54
C ASP A 121 -7.18 0.27 -4.78
N LEU A 122 -6.07 1.00 -4.84
CA LEU A 122 -5.08 0.85 -5.91
C LEU A 122 -4.47 -0.56 -5.92
N GLU A 123 -4.15 -1.13 -4.74
CA GLU A 123 -3.63 -2.50 -4.66
C GLU A 123 -4.62 -3.55 -5.16
N ARG A 124 -5.89 -3.39 -4.77
CA ARG A 124 -6.97 -4.28 -5.19
C ARG A 124 -7.13 -4.24 -6.70
N GLU A 125 -7.11 -3.05 -7.29
CA GLU A 125 -7.28 -2.86 -8.71
C GLU A 125 -6.06 -3.37 -9.50
N ARG A 126 -4.84 -3.08 -9.02
CA ARG A 126 -3.60 -3.62 -9.61
C ARG A 126 -3.58 -5.15 -9.61
N LEU A 127 -3.98 -5.78 -8.51
CA LEU A 127 -4.08 -7.24 -8.44
C LEU A 127 -5.12 -7.75 -9.44
N ARG A 128 -6.32 -7.16 -9.47
CA ARG A 128 -7.39 -7.54 -10.40
C ARG A 128 -6.91 -7.49 -11.84
N MET A 129 -6.27 -6.40 -12.25
CA MET A 129 -5.72 -6.23 -13.60
C MET A 129 -4.59 -7.24 -13.89
N THR A 130 -3.71 -7.49 -12.93
CA THR A 130 -2.62 -8.47 -13.06
C THR A 130 -3.16 -9.88 -13.32
N LEU A 131 -4.18 -10.29 -12.55
CA LEU A 131 -4.81 -11.60 -12.72
C LEU A 131 -5.56 -11.70 -14.06
N ALA A 132 -6.25 -10.64 -14.46
CA ALA A 132 -6.92 -10.56 -15.77
C ALA A 132 -5.90 -10.65 -16.92
N LEU A 133 -4.76 -9.96 -16.80
CA LEU A 133 -3.68 -10.01 -17.78
C LEU A 133 -3.12 -11.43 -17.93
N TYR A 134 -2.86 -12.14 -16.82
CA TYR A 134 -2.40 -13.51 -16.89
C TYR A 134 -3.44 -14.47 -17.46
N ALA A 135 -4.72 -14.30 -17.11
CA ALA A 135 -5.81 -15.09 -17.69
C ALA A 135 -5.93 -14.87 -19.21
N LEU A 136 -5.73 -13.63 -19.68
CA LEU A 136 -5.75 -13.27 -21.10
C LEU A 136 -4.50 -13.79 -21.82
N GLN A 137 -3.32 -13.63 -21.23
CA GLN A 137 -2.04 -14.01 -21.84
C GLN A 137 -1.79 -15.52 -21.83
N ALA A 138 -2.37 -16.27 -20.89
CA ALA A 138 -2.21 -17.72 -20.82
C ALA A 138 -2.56 -18.39 -22.16
N PRO A 139 -3.80 -18.35 -22.67
CA PRO A 139 -4.13 -19.00 -23.94
C PRO A 139 -3.28 -18.49 -25.12
N ALA A 140 -2.97 -17.19 -25.15
CA ALA A 140 -2.14 -16.60 -26.21
C ALA A 140 -0.71 -17.17 -26.22
N ARG A 141 -0.05 -17.22 -25.05
CA ARG A 141 1.31 -17.74 -24.93
C ARG A 141 1.40 -19.25 -25.10
N LEU A 142 0.26 -19.92 -24.98
CA LEU A 142 0.11 -21.33 -25.26
C LEU A 142 -0.27 -21.63 -26.71
N GLU A 143 -0.44 -20.60 -27.55
CA GLU A 143 -0.84 -20.66 -28.98
C GLU A 143 -2.20 -21.34 -29.20
N LEU A 144 -3.14 -21.09 -28.28
CA LEU A 144 -4.46 -21.72 -28.30
C LEU A 144 -5.48 -20.97 -29.16
N PHE A 145 -5.17 -19.75 -29.61
CA PHE A 145 -6.06 -18.97 -30.46
C PHE A 145 -5.94 -19.39 -31.93
N ALA A 146 -7.07 -19.47 -32.63
CA ALA A 146 -7.14 -19.90 -34.02
C ALA A 146 -6.38 -18.93 -34.96
N TRP A 147 -6.40 -17.63 -34.65
CA TRP A 147 -5.64 -16.63 -35.41
C TRP A 147 -4.12 -16.75 -35.23
N GLN A 148 -3.62 -17.43 -34.18
CA GLN A 148 -2.18 -17.71 -34.02
C GLN A 148 -1.72 -18.91 -34.85
N GLN A 149 -2.63 -19.79 -35.23
CA GLN A 149 -2.34 -21.01 -35.97
C GLN A 149 -2.36 -20.80 -37.49
N ASN A 150 -2.89 -19.66 -37.95
CA ASN A 150 -3.04 -19.33 -39.37
C ASN A 150 -1.80 -18.68 -40.02
N ASP A 151 -0.72 -18.43 -39.26
CA ASP A 151 0.54 -17.96 -39.80
C ASP A 151 1.37 -19.11 -40.42
N GLY A 152 0.95 -19.57 -41.61
CA GLY A 152 1.92 -19.95 -42.64
C GLY A 152 2.30 -21.42 -42.85
N SER A 153 1.53 -22.41 -42.40
CA SER A 153 1.64 -23.75 -43.00
C SER A 153 0.50 -23.97 -44.01
N PRO A 154 0.78 -24.11 -45.32
CA PRO A 154 -0.24 -24.58 -46.25
C PRO A 154 -0.55 -26.02 -45.84
N LEU A 155 -1.64 -26.20 -45.09
CA LEU A 155 -2.21 -27.52 -44.88
C LEU A 155 -2.46 -28.09 -46.26
N LYS A 156 -1.63 -29.07 -46.64
CA LYS A 156 -1.89 -29.95 -47.76
C LYS A 156 -3.34 -30.37 -47.63
N ALA A 157 -4.14 -30.04 -48.65
CA ALA A 157 -5.42 -30.68 -48.91
C ALA A 157 -5.15 -32.18 -49.12
N GLY A 158 -5.03 -32.90 -48.01
CA GLY A 158 -4.90 -34.35 -47.93
C GLY A 158 -6.29 -34.96 -48.04
N GLN A 159 -6.72 -35.09 -49.29
CA GLN A 159 -7.76 -35.98 -49.75
C GLN A 159 -7.66 -37.37 -49.08
N GLY A 160 -8.73 -37.85 -48.43
CA GLY A 160 -8.88 -39.27 -48.10
C GLY A 160 -9.81 -39.63 -46.95
N CYS A 161 -10.94 -40.26 -47.31
CA CYS A 161 -11.83 -41.15 -46.52
C CYS A 161 -12.52 -40.58 -45.26
N GLY A 162 -13.82 -40.70 -45.06
CA GLY A 162 -14.71 -41.82 -45.40
C GLY A 162 -15.09 -42.54 -44.11
N CYS A 163 -16.39 -42.48 -43.78
CA CYS A 163 -17.17 -43.27 -42.80
C CYS A 163 -16.81 -43.22 -41.29
N GLY A 164 -17.84 -42.92 -40.48
CA GLY A 164 -17.84 -43.14 -39.03
C GLY A 164 -18.98 -42.41 -38.32
N SER A 165 -20.20 -42.96 -38.40
CA SER A 165 -21.31 -42.59 -37.51
C SER A 165 -20.91 -42.81 -36.05
N GLY A 166 -21.04 -41.79 -35.22
CA GLY A 166 -20.85 -41.88 -33.78
C GLY A 166 -21.62 -40.76 -33.11
N ASP A 167 -22.75 -41.14 -32.51
CA ASP A 167 -23.54 -40.29 -31.63
C ASP A 167 -22.66 -39.69 -30.54
N GLY A 168 -22.45 -38.38 -30.62
CA GLY A 168 -21.73 -37.59 -29.63
C GLY A 168 -22.60 -36.43 -29.21
N HIS A 169 -23.14 -36.49 -28.00
CA HIS A 169 -23.84 -35.40 -27.35
C HIS A 169 -23.05 -34.10 -27.49
N SER A 170 -23.53 -33.22 -28.38
CA SER A 170 -23.11 -31.83 -28.41
C SER A 170 -23.63 -31.16 -27.14
N ARG A 171 -22.85 -31.23 -26.06
CA ARG A 171 -22.86 -30.16 -25.07
C ARG A 171 -22.46 -28.92 -25.84
N ALA A 172 -23.46 -28.11 -26.19
CA ALA A 172 -23.28 -26.70 -26.51
C ALA A 172 -22.66 -26.05 -25.27
N ALA A 173 -21.35 -26.20 -25.11
CA ALA A 173 -20.58 -25.27 -24.31
C ALA A 173 -20.86 -23.90 -24.93
N HIS A 174 -21.33 -22.96 -24.13
CA HIS A 174 -21.33 -21.55 -24.47
C HIS A 174 -20.04 -21.24 -25.22
N GLN A 175 -20.11 -21.06 -26.53
CA GLN A 175 -18.99 -20.58 -27.31
C GLN A 175 -18.87 -19.11 -26.93
N THR A 176 -18.15 -18.83 -25.86
CA THR A 176 -17.51 -17.53 -25.69
C THR A 176 -16.69 -17.32 -26.94
N GLN A 177 -17.15 -16.41 -27.78
CA GLN A 177 -16.51 -16.10 -29.05
C GLN A 177 -15.05 -15.74 -28.77
N GLU A 178 -14.13 -16.42 -29.46
CA GLU A 178 -12.70 -16.15 -29.33
C GLU A 178 -12.43 -14.67 -29.67
N PRO A 179 -11.66 -13.93 -28.84
CA PRO A 179 -11.33 -12.54 -29.15
C PRO A 179 -10.52 -12.48 -30.43
N THR A 180 -10.79 -11.48 -31.27
CA THR A 180 -9.93 -11.18 -32.41
C THR A 180 -8.54 -10.76 -31.94
N GLU A 181 -7.55 -10.90 -32.82
CA GLU A 181 -6.18 -10.45 -32.51
C GLU A 181 -6.14 -8.96 -32.11
N ALA A 182 -6.96 -8.12 -32.76
CA ALA A 182 -7.05 -6.70 -32.45
C ALA A 182 -7.61 -6.44 -31.05
N GLU A 183 -8.69 -7.13 -30.66
CA GLU A 183 -9.29 -7.05 -29.32
C GLU A 183 -8.34 -7.57 -28.25
N PHE A 184 -7.68 -8.69 -28.50
CA PHE A 184 -6.66 -9.23 -27.60
C PHE A 184 -5.53 -8.23 -27.38
N ARG A 185 -4.94 -7.69 -28.46
CA ARG A 185 -3.86 -6.71 -28.37
C ARG A 185 -4.30 -5.43 -27.67
N ALA A 186 -5.54 -4.99 -27.89
CA ALA A 186 -6.10 -3.83 -27.20
C ALA A 186 -6.25 -4.08 -25.69
N ALA A 187 -6.86 -5.21 -25.30
CA ALA A 187 -7.05 -5.57 -23.90
C ALA A 187 -5.73 -5.80 -23.16
N VAL A 188 -4.73 -6.42 -23.80
CA VAL A 188 -3.38 -6.56 -23.23
C VAL A 188 -2.75 -5.19 -22.98
N ARG A 189 -2.86 -4.25 -23.93
CA ARG A 189 -2.33 -2.90 -23.76
C ARG A 189 -3.03 -2.16 -22.62
N GLU A 190 -4.36 -2.17 -22.60
CA GLU A 190 -5.17 -1.51 -21.56
C GLU A 190 -4.81 -2.02 -20.16
N LEU A 191 -4.76 -3.34 -19.98
CA LEU A 191 -4.39 -3.95 -18.71
C LEU A 191 -2.94 -3.63 -18.32
N THR A 192 -2.01 -3.59 -19.29
CA THR A 192 -0.60 -3.26 -19.02
C THR A 192 -0.46 -1.82 -18.57
N CYS A 193 -1.06 -0.87 -19.31
CA CYS A 193 -1.06 0.55 -18.95
C CYS A 193 -1.73 0.77 -17.58
N GLY A 194 -2.88 0.15 -17.33
CA GLY A 194 -3.56 0.27 -16.04
C GLY A 194 -2.74 -0.28 -14.86
N ILE A 195 -1.99 -1.37 -15.06
CA ILE A 195 -1.06 -1.90 -14.05
C ILE A 195 0.08 -0.90 -13.79
N GLU A 196 0.64 -0.29 -14.83
CA GLU A 196 1.71 0.71 -14.72
C GLU A 196 1.21 1.97 -13.99
N GLU A 197 0.05 2.49 -14.37
CA GLU A 197 -0.60 3.64 -13.73
C GLU A 197 -0.87 3.38 -12.24
N ASN A 198 -1.45 2.22 -11.91
CA ASN A 198 -1.65 1.85 -10.51
C ASN A 198 -0.31 1.69 -9.77
N THR A 199 0.71 1.13 -10.41
CA THR A 199 2.04 0.97 -9.78
C THR A 199 2.65 2.34 -9.44
N VAL A 200 2.54 3.32 -10.34
CA VAL A 200 3.00 4.69 -10.07
C VAL A 200 2.19 5.31 -8.94
N ALA A 201 0.85 5.29 -9.02
CA ALA A 201 -0.01 5.87 -7.98
C ALA A 201 0.19 5.23 -6.59
N ILE A 202 0.48 3.93 -6.55
CA ILE A 202 0.84 3.21 -5.34
C ILE A 202 2.15 3.73 -4.76
N ASN A 203 3.17 3.90 -5.60
CA ASN A 203 4.46 4.40 -5.16
C ASN A 203 4.35 5.85 -4.67
N ASP A 204 3.57 6.69 -5.36
CA ASP A 204 3.29 8.06 -4.91
C ASP A 204 2.65 8.07 -3.52
N VAL A 205 1.66 7.21 -3.27
CA VAL A 205 1.03 7.08 -1.95
C VAL A 205 2.02 6.58 -0.90
N LEU A 206 2.92 5.66 -1.25
CA LEU A 206 3.97 5.18 -0.33
C LEU A 206 5.05 6.23 -0.07
N ASP A 207 5.35 7.09 -1.04
CA ASP A 207 6.23 8.25 -0.86
C ASP A 207 5.57 9.27 0.07
N GLU A 208 4.28 9.58 -0.13
CA GLU A 208 3.50 10.42 0.78
C GLU A 208 3.49 9.86 2.22
N VAL A 209 3.37 8.54 2.39
CA VAL A 209 3.47 7.89 3.71
C VAL A 209 4.87 8.06 4.31
N ARG A 210 5.93 7.90 3.51
CA ARG A 210 7.33 8.05 3.97
C ARG A 210 7.67 9.49 4.33
N ASP A 211 7.18 10.47 3.57
CA ASP A 211 7.39 11.89 3.86
C ASP A 211 6.78 12.28 5.22
N ILE A 212 5.66 11.64 5.61
CA ILE A 212 5.06 11.81 6.94
C ILE A 212 5.96 11.18 8.02
N GLU A 213 6.60 10.03 7.74
CA GLU A 213 7.56 9.40 8.67
C GLU A 213 8.81 10.28 8.88
N ASP A 214 9.35 10.88 7.81
CA ASP A 214 10.63 11.61 7.84
C ASP A 214 10.52 13.04 8.41
N ASN A 215 9.39 13.73 8.21
CA ASN A 215 9.19 15.11 8.72
C ASN A 215 9.07 15.19 10.24
N ASP A 216 8.62 14.13 10.91
CA ASP A 216 8.43 14.10 12.37
C ASP A 216 9.64 13.55 13.13
N GLY A 217 10.68 13.08 12.43
CA GLY A 217 11.85 12.41 13.01
C GLY A 217 13.13 13.25 13.15
N SER A 218 13.16 14.51 12.70
CA SER A 218 14.44 15.22 12.47
C SER A 218 14.75 16.43 13.35
N GLU A 219 13.90 16.85 14.29
CA GLU A 219 14.27 17.89 15.25
C GLU A 219 14.71 17.27 16.60
N ASP A 220 15.98 16.88 16.64
CA ASP A 220 16.72 16.59 17.87
C ASP A 220 16.78 17.87 18.73
N MET A 221 15.75 18.08 19.56
CA MET A 221 15.62 19.17 20.53
C MET A 221 16.56 18.99 21.74
N SER A 222 17.83 18.63 21.50
CA SER A 222 18.85 18.48 22.55
C SER A 222 19.57 19.80 22.90
N GLU A 223 19.25 20.94 22.27
CA GLU A 223 19.89 22.23 22.56
C GLU A 223 19.16 23.17 23.55
N ALA A 224 18.06 22.75 24.18
CA ALA A 224 17.35 23.60 25.16
C ALA A 224 17.79 23.39 26.63
N ARG A 225 19.00 22.88 26.88
CA ARG A 225 19.49 22.59 28.25
C ARG A 225 20.84 23.22 28.58
N ASN A 226 20.96 24.53 28.37
CA ASN A 226 22.00 25.36 28.99
C ASN A 226 21.44 26.72 29.42
N GLY A 227 20.36 26.70 30.22
CA GLY A 227 20.01 27.82 31.09
C GLY A 227 20.77 27.67 32.40
N ALA A 228 21.89 28.38 32.53
CA ALA A 228 22.67 28.43 33.76
C ALA A 228 21.83 28.93 34.95
N PRO A 229 22.08 28.45 36.18
CA PRO A 229 21.31 28.84 37.35
C PRO A 229 21.63 30.26 37.80
N CYS A 230 20.59 31.03 38.10
CA CYS A 230 20.69 32.33 38.77
C CYS A 230 21.34 32.14 40.16
N ASP A 231 22.51 32.72 40.35
CA ASP A 231 23.24 32.78 41.63
C ASP A 231 22.73 33.98 42.46
N PRO A 232 22.23 33.80 43.69
CA PRO A 232 21.89 34.91 44.57
C PRO A 232 23.05 35.14 45.55
N SER A 233 24.11 35.80 45.07
CA SER A 233 25.22 36.23 45.93
C SER A 233 25.49 37.71 45.75
N ASP A 234 24.64 38.55 46.37
CA ASP A 234 24.98 39.93 46.76
C ASP A 234 24.19 40.32 48.02
N ALA A 235 24.46 39.61 49.12
CA ALA A 235 24.15 40.10 50.46
C ALA A 235 25.28 41.05 50.88
N HIS A 236 25.09 42.35 50.63
CA HIS A 236 25.94 43.39 51.21
C HIS A 236 25.72 43.43 52.73
N THR A 237 26.64 42.81 53.47
CA THR A 237 26.73 42.90 54.93
C THR A 237 27.16 44.31 55.34
N ALA A 238 26.21 45.11 55.83
CA ALA A 238 26.50 46.34 56.56
C ALA A 238 27.15 45.99 57.91
N ARG A 239 28.41 46.40 58.09
CA ARG A 239 29.12 46.40 59.37
C ARG A 239 28.59 47.54 60.24
N THR A 240 27.86 47.23 61.30
CA THR A 240 27.78 48.09 62.49
C THR A 240 28.75 47.55 63.54
N ALA A 241 29.83 48.31 63.76
CA ALA A 241 30.72 48.15 64.89
C ALA A 241 30.15 48.94 66.08
N THR A 242 29.95 48.28 67.20
CA THR A 242 29.68 48.90 68.50
C THR A 242 30.97 48.88 69.30
N GLN A 243 31.54 50.05 69.62
CA GLN A 243 32.40 50.26 70.79
C GLN A 243 32.49 51.77 71.07
N GLY A 244 32.10 52.14 72.29
CA GLY A 244 31.96 53.50 72.81
C GLY A 244 30.82 53.56 73.81
#